data_AF-A0AAD4Q287-F1
#
_entry.id   AF-A0AAD4Q287-F1
#
_cell.length_a   1.000
_cell.length_b   1.000
_cell.length_c   1.000
_cell.angle_alpha   90.00
_cell.angle_beta   90.00
_cell.angle_gamma   90.00
#
_symmetry.space_group_name_H-M   'P 1'
#
loop_
_entity.id
_entity.type
_entity.pdbx_description
1 polymer ?
#
loop_
_entity_poly.entity_id
_entity_poly.type
_entity_poly.pdbx_seq_one_letter_code
_entity_poly.pdbx_strand_id
1 'polypeptide(L)'
;MRDEFLIKDESSRLENTITRDESKGAGMHGLTSVPSIALPPEIFEKLYLSPQNKVKGELRRTFGNPTPLQALTNHRGLVGFCIALTPLSCDLMGWRGSGGGGAADVGAYYWFGGLLQILACVLEFFIGNTFTFVVFGSFGAFFLSFATTLVPFYNAAGAYTTAQMDGADSPQYHASFGFFPLFMGLLCVFYLICALRTNIIFVIIFLALVISLGLLTAVHWQAAIGSALLAARLQKAAGAAAFVTTILGWYLLLSQLLASVDFAFQLPVGDLSTLFRGRSEKAQAGNYQEGNQV
;
A
#
# COMPACT_ATOMS: atom_id res chain seq x y z
N MET A 1 -30.27 -68.21 -12.10
CA MET A 1 -30.18 -69.04 -10.88
C MET A 1 -28.73 -69.09 -10.32
N ARG A 2 -28.01 -67.95 -10.24
CA ARG A 2 -26.75 -67.85 -9.48
C ARG A 2 -26.44 -66.44 -8.95
N ASP A 3 -27.06 -65.38 -9.49
CA ASP A 3 -26.78 -64.00 -9.05
C ASP A 3 -27.82 -63.38 -8.11
N GLU A 4 -29.02 -63.96 -7.97
CA GLU A 4 -30.06 -63.48 -7.03
C GLU A 4 -29.88 -64.02 -5.60
N PHE A 5 -29.01 -65.01 -5.41
CA PHE A 5 -28.74 -65.63 -4.09
C PHE A 5 -27.62 -64.90 -3.33
N LEU A 6 -26.73 -64.17 -4.04
CA LEU A 6 -25.62 -63.43 -3.43
C LEU A 6 -26.04 -62.08 -2.85
N ILE A 7 -27.12 -61.47 -3.34
CA ILE A 7 -27.61 -60.16 -2.84
C ILE A 7 -28.38 -60.30 -1.51
N LYS A 8 -28.99 -61.47 -1.24
CA LYS A 8 -29.70 -61.74 0.01
C LYS A 8 -28.78 -62.07 1.20
N ASP A 9 -27.62 -62.68 0.96
CA ASP A 9 -26.68 -63.10 2.01
C ASP A 9 -25.79 -61.94 2.53
N GLU A 10 -25.60 -60.88 1.74
CA GLU A 10 -24.84 -59.69 2.17
C GLU A 10 -25.70 -58.71 2.98
N SER A 11 -26.99 -58.56 2.65
CA SER A 11 -27.91 -57.69 3.42
C SER A 11 -28.19 -58.19 4.84
N SER A 12 -28.26 -59.53 5.02
CA SER A 12 -28.48 -60.17 6.32
C SER A 12 -27.23 -60.15 7.22
N ARG A 13 -26.03 -59.98 6.64
CA ARG A 13 -24.78 -59.76 7.38
C ARG A 13 -24.64 -58.32 7.87
N LEU A 14 -25.13 -57.33 7.11
CA LEU A 14 -25.10 -55.91 7.50
C LEU A 14 -26.13 -55.58 8.60
N GLU A 15 -27.32 -56.18 8.57
CA GLU A 15 -28.32 -56.03 9.66
C GLU A 15 -27.86 -56.65 10.99
N ASN A 16 -27.10 -57.75 10.95
CA ASN A 16 -26.56 -58.41 12.15
C ASN A 16 -25.35 -57.70 12.78
N THR A 17 -24.69 -56.79 12.06
CA THR A 17 -23.58 -55.98 12.60
C THR A 17 -24.11 -54.71 13.27
N ILE A 18 -25.17 -54.10 12.75
CA ILE A 18 -25.81 -52.91 13.34
C ILE A 18 -26.57 -53.27 14.64
N THR A 19 -27.09 -54.49 14.76
CA THR A 19 -27.86 -54.94 15.94
C THR A 19 -27.00 -55.46 17.10
N ARG A 20 -25.67 -55.58 16.95
CA ARG A 20 -24.80 -56.21 17.97
C ARG A 20 -24.07 -55.26 18.92
N ASP A 21 -24.10 -53.95 18.70
CA ASP A 21 -23.47 -52.97 19.61
C ASP A 21 -24.46 -52.25 20.55
N GLU A 22 -25.76 -52.57 20.49
CA GLU A 22 -26.79 -51.96 21.36
C GLU A 22 -27.09 -52.71 22.67
N SER A 23 -26.29 -53.71 23.12
CA SER A 23 -26.63 -54.36 24.41
C SER A 23 -25.46 -54.93 25.23
N LYS A 24 -24.79 -54.06 25.98
CA LYS A 24 -24.39 -54.35 27.37
C LYS A 24 -24.48 -53.07 28.21
N GLY A 25 -25.61 -52.93 28.92
CA GLY A 25 -25.95 -51.72 29.67
C GLY A 25 -25.42 -51.66 31.09
N ALA A 26 -25.59 -50.48 31.70
CA ALA A 26 -26.07 -50.27 33.07
C ALA A 26 -26.21 -48.76 33.32
N GLY A 27 -27.42 -48.29 33.63
CA GLY A 27 -27.61 -46.92 34.12
C GLY A 27 -28.97 -46.31 33.77
N MET A 28 -29.98 -46.63 34.56
CA MET A 28 -31.29 -45.99 34.54
C MET A 28 -31.17 -44.57 35.13
N HIS A 29 -31.28 -43.51 34.34
CA HIS A 29 -31.59 -42.16 34.85
C HIS A 29 -32.14 -41.22 33.76
N GLY A 30 -33.38 -40.78 33.97
CA GLY A 30 -33.81 -39.40 33.76
C GLY A 30 -33.92 -38.87 32.33
N LEU A 31 -35.15 -38.61 31.90
CA LEU A 31 -35.46 -37.43 31.09
C LEU A 31 -34.77 -36.22 31.71
N THR A 32 -33.62 -35.83 31.18
CA THR A 32 -32.92 -34.61 31.61
C THR A 32 -33.12 -33.62 30.49
N SER A 33 -34.01 -32.66 30.72
CA SER A 33 -34.16 -31.48 29.88
C SER A 33 -32.77 -30.91 29.59
N VAL A 34 -32.46 -30.66 28.32
CA VAL A 34 -31.34 -29.78 27.97
C VAL A 34 -31.57 -28.49 28.76
N PRO A 35 -30.65 -28.06 29.65
CA PRO A 35 -30.84 -26.79 30.33
C PRO A 35 -30.83 -25.73 29.24
N SER A 36 -31.96 -25.04 29.05
CA SER A 36 -31.95 -23.78 28.32
C SER A 36 -31.06 -22.86 29.12
N ILE A 37 -29.81 -22.72 28.71
CA ILE A 37 -28.88 -21.78 29.32
C ILE A 37 -29.51 -20.41 29.11
N ALA A 38 -30.12 -19.86 30.16
CA ALA A 38 -30.55 -18.49 30.19
C ALA A 38 -29.28 -17.66 30.10
N LEU A 39 -28.99 -17.15 28.90
CA LEU A 39 -27.85 -16.27 28.68
C LEU A 39 -28.01 -15.06 29.61
N PRO A 40 -27.06 -14.82 30.53
CA PRO A 40 -27.06 -13.62 31.35
C PRO A 40 -27.15 -12.38 30.43
N PRO A 41 -27.87 -11.32 30.82
CA PRO A 41 -28.03 -10.12 29.99
C PRO A 41 -26.68 -9.57 29.51
N GLU A 42 -25.63 -9.68 30.32
CA GLU A 42 -24.27 -9.25 29.98
C GLU A 42 -23.61 -10.08 28.86
N ILE A 43 -23.92 -11.37 28.73
CA ILE A 43 -23.41 -12.22 27.64
C ILE A 43 -24.21 -11.97 26.37
N PHE A 44 -25.53 -11.77 26.49
CA PHE A 44 -26.39 -11.42 25.36
C PHE A 44 -26.00 -10.06 24.77
N GLU A 45 -25.72 -9.09 25.63
CA GLU A 45 -25.26 -7.75 25.28
C GLU A 45 -23.84 -7.76 24.69
N LYS A 46 -22.91 -8.55 25.24
CA LYS A 46 -21.59 -8.77 24.61
C LYS A 46 -21.67 -9.48 23.25
N LEU A 47 -22.64 -10.39 23.06
CA LEU A 47 -22.81 -11.12 21.80
C LEU A 47 -23.44 -10.24 20.70
N TYR A 48 -24.27 -9.27 21.07
CA TYR A 48 -24.89 -8.31 20.13
C TYR A 48 -24.06 -7.04 19.91
N LEU A 49 -23.39 -6.51 20.94
CA LEU A 49 -22.63 -5.26 20.88
C LEU A 49 -21.15 -5.43 20.53
N SER A 50 -20.62 -6.65 20.59
CA SER A 50 -19.28 -6.97 20.13
C SER A 50 -19.37 -8.11 19.13
N PRO A 51 -19.65 -7.84 17.83
CA PRO A 51 -19.40 -8.85 16.83
C PRO A 51 -17.96 -9.31 17.03
N GLN A 52 -17.75 -10.62 17.17
CA GLN A 52 -16.40 -11.15 17.06
C GLN A 52 -15.91 -10.71 15.69
N ASN A 53 -15.13 -9.64 15.66
CA ASN A 53 -14.33 -9.24 14.52
C ASN A 53 -13.15 -10.22 14.41
N LYS A 54 -13.45 -11.54 14.47
CA LYS A 54 -12.68 -12.55 13.76
C LYS A 54 -13.04 -12.41 12.28
N VAL A 55 -12.74 -11.25 11.71
CA VAL A 55 -12.22 -11.24 10.36
C VAL A 55 -10.86 -11.90 10.50
N LYS A 56 -10.83 -13.24 10.60
CA LYS A 56 -9.65 -13.98 10.18
C LYS A 56 -9.37 -13.40 8.80
N GLY A 57 -8.18 -12.85 8.60
CA GLY A 57 -7.74 -12.28 7.33
C GLY A 57 -7.69 -13.36 6.24
N GLU A 58 -8.85 -13.92 5.90
CA GLU A 58 -9.09 -14.93 4.89
C GLU A 58 -9.44 -14.27 3.54
N LEU A 59 -9.36 -12.94 3.42
CA LEU A 59 -9.18 -12.32 2.09
C LEU A 59 -7.88 -12.80 1.45
N ARG A 60 -6.82 -12.99 2.27
CA ARG A 60 -5.54 -13.58 1.87
C ARG A 60 -5.65 -15.04 1.39
N ARG A 61 -6.82 -15.67 1.61
CA ARG A 61 -7.12 -17.07 1.26
C ARG A 61 -8.21 -17.19 0.18
N THR A 62 -9.07 -16.18 0.03
CA THR A 62 -10.20 -16.16 -0.92
C THR A 62 -9.76 -15.79 -2.34
N PHE A 63 -8.69 -15.01 -2.52
CA PHE A 63 -8.21 -14.56 -3.84
C PHE A 63 -6.96 -15.31 -4.36
N GLY A 64 -6.67 -16.49 -3.81
CA GLY A 64 -5.55 -17.33 -4.25
C GLY A 64 -4.28 -17.14 -3.41
N ASN A 65 -3.36 -18.10 -3.53
CA ASN A 65 -2.08 -18.12 -2.82
C ASN A 65 -1.41 -16.73 -2.97
N PRO A 66 -1.18 -15.98 -1.88
CA PRO A 66 -0.74 -14.59 -1.96
C PRO A 66 0.70 -14.47 -2.49
N THR A 67 1.48 -15.54 -2.59
CA THR A 67 2.90 -15.45 -2.96
C THR A 67 3.13 -14.92 -4.38
N PRO A 68 2.46 -15.43 -5.44
CA PRO A 68 2.64 -14.88 -6.79
C PRO A 68 1.95 -13.52 -6.95
N LEU A 69 0.79 -13.30 -6.33
CA LEU A 69 0.06 -12.03 -6.44
C LEU A 69 0.75 -10.91 -5.66
N GLN A 70 1.21 -11.13 -4.43
CA GLN A 70 1.95 -10.13 -3.63
C GLN A 70 3.28 -9.78 -4.29
N ALA A 71 3.97 -10.75 -4.89
CA ALA A 71 5.12 -10.47 -5.74
C ALA A 71 4.71 -9.69 -7.00
N LEU A 72 3.57 -10.04 -7.62
CA LEU A 72 3.07 -9.41 -8.84
C LEU A 72 2.44 -8.00 -8.59
N THR A 73 2.00 -7.66 -7.39
CA THR A 73 1.36 -6.37 -7.08
C THR A 73 2.36 -5.35 -6.58
N ASN A 74 3.29 -5.75 -5.71
CA ASN A 74 4.28 -4.85 -5.14
C ASN A 74 5.27 -4.32 -6.20
N HIS A 75 5.63 -5.13 -7.22
CA HIS A 75 6.54 -4.65 -8.25
C HIS A 75 5.89 -3.61 -9.17
N ARG A 76 4.57 -3.68 -9.43
CA ARG A 76 3.90 -2.78 -10.39
C ARG A 76 3.90 -1.32 -9.91
N GLY A 77 3.61 -1.10 -8.63
CA GLY A 77 3.60 0.24 -8.03
C GLY A 77 4.98 0.88 -7.97
N LEU A 78 6.01 0.09 -7.63
CA LEU A 78 7.39 0.58 -7.58
C LEU A 78 7.98 0.83 -8.98
N VAL A 79 7.69 -0.03 -9.96
CA VAL A 79 8.11 0.19 -11.35
C VAL A 79 7.51 1.48 -11.89
N GLY A 80 6.22 1.71 -11.66
CA GLY A 80 5.55 2.96 -12.07
C GLY A 80 6.22 4.20 -11.50
N PHE A 81 6.48 4.16 -10.20
CA PHE A 81 7.18 5.23 -9.48
C PHE A 81 8.61 5.46 -9.99
N CYS A 82 9.41 4.41 -10.16
CA CYS A 82 10.79 4.50 -10.64
C CYS A 82 10.88 5.05 -12.06
N ILE A 83 10.04 4.53 -12.98
CA ILE A 83 10.05 4.94 -14.38
C ILE A 83 9.53 6.37 -14.58
N ALA A 84 8.63 6.85 -13.72
CA ALA A 84 8.17 8.24 -13.76
C ALA A 84 9.13 9.21 -13.07
N LEU A 85 9.62 8.87 -11.87
CA LEU A 85 10.41 9.81 -11.07
C LEU A 85 11.88 9.88 -11.49
N THR A 86 12.47 8.81 -12.03
CA THR A 86 13.88 8.84 -12.46
C THR A 86 14.12 9.84 -13.60
N PRO A 87 13.36 9.81 -14.71
CA PRO A 87 13.49 10.80 -15.78
C PRO A 87 13.21 12.23 -15.29
N LEU A 88 12.15 12.42 -14.49
CA LEU A 88 11.84 13.71 -13.87
C LEU A 88 13.00 14.25 -13.02
N SER A 89 13.69 13.40 -12.26
CA SER A 89 14.84 13.80 -11.45
C SER A 89 16.02 14.24 -12.32
N CYS A 90 16.29 13.51 -13.40
CA CYS A 90 17.32 13.86 -14.39
C CYS A 90 17.01 15.21 -15.05
N ASP A 91 15.74 15.45 -15.39
CA ASP A 91 15.26 16.71 -15.98
C ASP A 91 15.36 17.89 -15.03
N LEU A 92 15.01 17.71 -13.76
CA LEU A 92 15.16 18.76 -12.75
C LEU A 92 16.63 19.12 -12.50
N MET A 93 17.54 18.15 -12.60
CA MET A 93 18.99 18.38 -12.51
C MET A 93 19.61 18.97 -13.79
N GLY A 94 18.89 18.90 -14.92
CA GLY A 94 19.34 19.35 -16.23
C GLY A 94 20.44 18.48 -16.82
N TRP A 95 20.37 17.17 -16.60
CA TRP A 95 21.35 16.24 -17.15
C TRP A 95 21.33 16.26 -18.68
N ARG A 96 22.51 16.31 -19.30
CA ARG A 96 22.67 16.43 -20.75
C ARG A 96 21.98 17.68 -21.35
N GLY A 97 21.73 18.71 -20.54
CA GLY A 97 21.00 19.91 -20.97
C GLY A 97 19.48 19.70 -21.06
N SER A 98 18.93 18.68 -20.41
CA SER A 98 17.48 18.49 -20.31
C SER A 98 16.82 19.59 -19.48
N GLY A 99 15.52 19.81 -19.70
CA GLY A 99 14.78 20.95 -19.16
C GLY A 99 13.30 20.89 -19.56
N GLY A 100 12.59 22.02 -19.47
CA GLY A 100 11.17 22.06 -19.80
C GLY A 100 10.26 21.40 -18.75
N GLY A 101 10.72 21.28 -17.50
CA GLY A 101 9.91 20.82 -16.38
C GLY A 101 9.43 19.37 -16.46
N GLY A 102 10.06 18.53 -17.29
CA GLY A 102 9.66 17.13 -17.49
C GLY A 102 8.57 16.93 -18.55
N ALA A 103 8.27 17.95 -19.37
CA ALA A 103 7.21 17.86 -20.39
C ALA A 103 7.45 16.73 -21.43
N ALA A 104 8.71 16.36 -21.68
CA ALA A 104 9.05 15.26 -22.59
C ALA A 104 8.56 13.89 -22.07
N ASP A 105 8.48 13.73 -20.75
CA ASP A 105 8.16 12.47 -20.07
C ASP A 105 6.69 12.37 -19.63
N VAL A 106 5.83 13.27 -20.13
CA VAL A 106 4.38 13.28 -19.85
C VAL A 106 3.74 11.91 -20.10
N GLY A 107 4.19 11.18 -21.14
CA GLY A 107 3.72 9.82 -21.41
C GLY A 107 4.05 8.84 -20.28
N ALA A 108 5.25 8.92 -19.71
CA ALA A 108 5.64 8.10 -18.56
C ALA A 108 4.81 8.46 -17.32
N TYR A 109 4.49 9.74 -17.12
CA TYR A 109 3.66 10.18 -15.99
C TYR A 109 2.21 9.66 -16.09
N TYR A 110 1.60 9.64 -17.28
CA TYR A 110 0.25 9.09 -17.44
C TYR A 110 0.21 7.57 -17.24
N TRP A 111 1.10 6.85 -17.92
CA TRP A 111 0.98 5.39 -18.01
C TRP A 111 1.66 4.67 -16.85
N PHE A 112 2.87 5.08 -16.49
CA PHE A 112 3.66 4.43 -15.44
C PHE A 112 3.42 5.09 -14.08
N GLY A 113 3.65 6.39 -13.96
CA GLY A 113 3.48 7.11 -12.70
C GLY A 113 2.02 7.21 -12.25
N GLY A 114 1.08 7.23 -13.20
CA GLY A 114 -0.34 7.38 -12.98
C GLY A 114 -1.10 6.06 -13.02
N LEU A 115 -1.47 5.60 -14.20
CA LEU A 115 -2.37 4.46 -14.40
C LEU A 115 -1.83 3.19 -13.73
N LEU A 116 -0.58 2.80 -14.00
CA LEU A 116 0.01 1.60 -13.41
C LEU A 116 0.06 1.67 -11.88
N GLN A 117 0.31 2.86 -11.33
CA GLN A 117 0.40 3.07 -9.88
C GLN A 117 -0.98 3.08 -9.20
N ILE A 118 -2.02 3.60 -9.87
CA ILE A 118 -3.42 3.47 -9.43
C ILE A 118 -3.88 2.01 -9.50
N LEU A 119 -3.51 1.27 -10.54
CA LEU A 119 -3.81 -0.16 -10.61
C LEU A 119 -3.10 -0.93 -9.48
N ALA A 120 -1.85 -0.59 -9.15
CA ALA A 120 -1.15 -1.16 -8.02
C ALA A 120 -1.85 -0.84 -6.69
N CYS A 121 -2.35 0.39 -6.52
CA CYS A 121 -3.19 0.78 -5.38
C CYS A 121 -4.40 -0.14 -5.23
N VAL A 122 -5.22 -0.31 -6.28
CA VAL A 122 -6.40 -1.18 -6.24
C VAL A 122 -6.04 -2.62 -5.86
N LEU A 123 -4.88 -3.12 -6.28
CA LEU A 123 -4.44 -4.47 -5.93
C LEU A 123 -3.98 -4.59 -4.46
N GLU A 124 -3.32 -3.57 -3.92
CA GLU A 124 -2.95 -3.52 -2.50
C GLU A 124 -4.17 -3.44 -1.58
N PHE A 125 -5.28 -2.85 -2.06
CA PHE A 125 -6.57 -2.86 -1.35
C PHE A 125 -7.06 -4.30 -1.12
N PHE A 126 -6.98 -5.17 -2.12
CA PHE A 126 -7.39 -6.58 -2.00
C PHE A 126 -6.47 -7.40 -1.08
N ILE A 127 -5.19 -7.05 -1.01
CA ILE A 127 -4.21 -7.70 -0.13
C ILE A 127 -4.40 -7.28 1.34
N GLY A 128 -5.01 -6.10 1.57
CA GLY A 128 -5.28 -5.56 2.90
C GLY A 128 -4.13 -4.71 3.47
N ASN A 129 -3.23 -4.22 2.62
CA ASN A 129 -2.16 -3.31 3.03
C ASN A 129 -2.59 -1.85 2.88
N THR A 130 -3.27 -1.31 3.89
CA THR A 130 -3.84 0.04 3.85
C THR A 130 -2.78 1.14 3.68
N PHE A 131 -1.60 0.99 4.28
CA PHE A 131 -0.55 2.02 4.17
C PHE A 131 -0.07 2.16 2.72
N THR A 132 0.33 1.04 2.11
CA THR A 132 0.81 1.04 0.73
C THR A 132 -0.30 1.39 -0.27
N PHE A 133 -1.54 0.98 -0.01
CA PHE A 133 -2.73 1.41 -0.78
C PHE A 133 -2.82 2.94 -0.87
N VAL A 134 -2.82 3.63 0.28
CA VAL A 134 -2.95 5.11 0.32
C VAL A 134 -1.74 5.80 -0.32
N VAL A 135 -0.54 5.27 -0.09
CA VAL A 135 0.70 5.77 -0.71
C VAL A 135 0.62 5.66 -2.23
N PHE A 136 0.41 4.47 -2.80
CA PHE A 136 0.34 4.30 -4.26
C PHE A 136 -0.82 5.08 -4.89
N GLY A 137 -1.99 5.13 -4.24
CA GLY A 137 -3.12 5.92 -4.73
C GLY A 137 -2.80 7.42 -4.83
N SER A 138 -2.22 7.99 -3.78
CA SER A 138 -1.88 9.41 -3.74
C SER A 138 -0.76 9.80 -4.70
N PHE A 139 0.31 8.99 -4.80
CA PHE A 139 1.37 9.23 -5.79
C PHE A 139 0.89 9.03 -7.24
N GLY A 140 0.01 8.07 -7.49
CA GLY A 140 -0.63 7.89 -8.79
C GLY A 140 -1.42 9.12 -9.22
N ALA A 141 -2.25 9.64 -8.30
CA ALA A 141 -3.00 10.88 -8.54
C ALA A 141 -2.08 12.10 -8.71
N PHE A 142 -0.97 12.16 -7.97
CA PHE A 142 0.04 13.22 -8.10
C PHE A 142 0.64 13.26 -9.52
N PHE A 143 1.12 12.13 -10.04
CA PHE A 143 1.71 12.09 -11.39
C PHE A 143 0.69 12.39 -12.49
N LEU A 144 -0.57 11.93 -12.35
CA LEU A 144 -1.65 12.29 -13.28
C LEU A 144 -1.96 13.80 -13.24
N SER A 145 -2.01 14.39 -12.05
CA SER A 145 -2.24 15.83 -11.89
C SER A 145 -1.07 16.65 -12.43
N PHE A 146 0.16 16.17 -12.26
CA PHE A 146 1.35 16.78 -12.83
C PHE A 146 1.34 16.70 -14.36
N ALA A 147 1.04 15.53 -14.93
CA ALA A 147 0.96 15.31 -16.38
C ALA A 147 -0.13 16.17 -17.04
N THR A 148 -1.33 16.23 -16.45
CA THR A 148 -2.42 17.08 -16.94
C THR A 148 -2.07 18.55 -16.93
N THR A 149 -1.30 19.01 -15.94
CA THR A 149 -0.82 20.41 -15.88
C THR A 149 0.19 20.71 -17.00
N LEU A 150 1.06 19.75 -17.33
CA LEU A 150 2.08 19.92 -18.38
C LEU A 150 1.52 19.81 -19.81
N VAL A 151 0.39 19.11 -19.99
CA VAL A 151 -0.20 18.91 -21.32
C VAL A 151 -0.90 20.19 -21.77
N PRO A 152 -0.51 20.78 -22.92
CA PRO A 152 -1.10 22.04 -23.40
C PRO A 152 -2.62 21.97 -23.61
N PHE A 153 -3.18 20.78 -23.88
CA PHE A 153 -4.61 20.55 -24.07
C PHE A 153 -5.48 21.03 -22.88
N TYR A 154 -5.02 20.84 -21.64
CA TYR A 154 -5.78 21.27 -20.45
C TYR A 154 -5.60 22.76 -20.15
N ASN A 155 -4.64 23.41 -20.81
CA ASN A 155 -4.43 24.85 -20.81
C ASN A 155 -4.35 25.49 -19.40
N ALA A 156 -3.74 24.80 -18.43
CA ALA A 156 -3.60 25.31 -17.06
C ALA A 156 -2.84 26.65 -17.00
N ALA A 157 -1.81 26.80 -17.85
CA ALA A 157 -1.04 28.03 -17.98
C ALA A 157 -1.83 29.15 -18.70
N GLY A 158 -2.80 28.81 -19.57
CA GLY A 158 -3.50 29.79 -20.40
C GLY A 158 -4.31 30.83 -19.62
N ALA A 159 -4.75 30.50 -18.40
CA ALA A 159 -5.42 31.46 -17.51
C ALA A 159 -4.50 32.61 -17.06
N TYR A 160 -3.19 32.44 -17.17
CA TYR A 160 -2.16 33.39 -16.75
C TYR A 160 -1.46 34.07 -17.94
N THR A 161 -1.76 33.66 -19.17
CA THR A 161 -1.16 34.23 -20.38
C THR A 161 -1.67 35.65 -20.61
N THR A 162 -0.75 36.57 -20.86
CA THR A 162 -1.06 37.96 -21.24
C THR A 162 -0.46 38.25 -22.61
N ALA A 163 -0.76 39.42 -23.21
CA ALA A 163 -0.20 39.79 -24.51
C ALA A 163 1.34 39.96 -24.49
N GLN A 164 1.94 40.04 -23.30
CA GLN A 164 3.37 40.31 -23.10
C GLN A 164 4.13 39.14 -22.47
N MET A 165 3.45 38.11 -21.97
CA MET A 165 4.07 37.04 -21.18
C MET A 165 3.30 35.73 -21.33
N ASP A 166 4.05 34.65 -21.57
CA ASP A 166 3.49 33.30 -21.55
C ASP A 166 3.04 32.94 -20.13
N GLY A 167 1.87 32.30 -20.02
CA GLY A 167 1.25 32.00 -18.73
C GLY A 167 2.06 31.03 -17.89
N ALA A 168 2.90 30.20 -18.50
CA ALA A 168 3.81 29.29 -17.79
C ALA A 168 4.94 30.03 -17.07
N ASP A 169 5.32 31.22 -17.55
CA ASP A 169 6.36 32.07 -16.98
C ASP A 169 5.78 33.17 -16.06
N SER A 170 4.45 33.20 -15.92
CA SER A 170 3.77 34.15 -15.06
C SER A 170 4.17 33.96 -13.59
N PRO A 171 4.55 35.04 -12.88
CA PRO A 171 4.75 34.99 -11.43
C PRO A 171 3.54 34.41 -10.67
N GLN A 172 2.33 34.73 -11.13
CA GLN A 172 1.08 34.27 -10.54
C GLN A 172 0.86 32.77 -10.76
N TYR A 173 1.25 32.25 -11.93
CA TYR A 173 1.22 30.80 -12.19
C TYR A 173 2.18 30.07 -11.25
N HIS A 174 3.43 30.53 -11.14
CA HIS A 174 4.40 29.91 -10.24
C HIS A 174 3.99 29.99 -8.76
N ALA A 175 3.44 31.13 -8.31
CA ALA A 175 2.92 31.27 -6.94
C ALA A 175 1.79 30.26 -6.65
N SER A 176 0.89 30.07 -7.62
CA SER A 176 -0.26 29.16 -7.50
C SER A 176 0.18 27.69 -7.56
N PHE A 177 1.02 27.35 -8.53
CA PHE A 177 1.49 25.99 -8.74
C PHE A 177 2.36 25.51 -7.57
N GLY A 178 3.11 26.40 -6.90
CA GLY A 178 3.91 26.06 -5.72
C GLY A 178 3.11 25.46 -4.55
N PHE A 179 1.80 25.73 -4.44
CA PHE A 179 0.97 25.10 -3.40
C PHE A 179 0.76 23.60 -3.62
N PHE A 180 0.78 23.13 -4.86
CA PHE A 180 0.59 21.72 -5.17
C PHE A 180 1.71 20.83 -4.58
N PRO A 181 3.01 21.05 -4.85
CA PRO A 181 4.08 20.30 -4.21
C PRO A 181 4.18 20.56 -2.70
N LEU A 182 3.73 21.71 -2.19
CA LEU A 182 3.72 22.00 -0.75
C LEU A 182 2.80 21.04 0.03
N PHE A 183 1.54 20.95 -0.39
CA PHE A 183 0.56 20.07 0.27
C PHE A 183 0.85 18.59 0.00
N MET A 184 1.41 18.27 -1.16
CA MET A 184 1.94 16.93 -1.38
C MET A 184 3.11 16.62 -0.44
N GLY A 185 4.01 17.58 -0.21
CA GLY A 185 5.09 17.47 0.78
C GLY A 185 4.55 17.25 2.19
N LEU A 186 3.49 17.95 2.59
CA LEU A 186 2.81 17.73 3.88
C LEU A 186 2.25 16.31 4.00
N LEU A 187 1.63 15.79 2.94
CA LEU A 187 1.16 14.40 2.91
C LEU A 187 2.33 13.41 3.08
N CYS A 188 3.46 13.67 2.43
CA CYS A 188 4.68 12.89 2.59
C CYS A 188 5.25 12.94 4.01
N VAL A 189 5.06 14.04 4.76
CA VAL A 189 5.42 14.10 6.20
C VAL A 189 4.56 13.14 7.02
N PHE A 190 3.26 13.05 6.74
CA PHE A 190 2.41 12.05 7.41
C PHE A 190 2.85 10.62 7.08
N TYR A 191 3.19 10.35 5.81
CA TYR A 191 3.73 9.05 5.42
C TYR A 191 5.08 8.75 6.06
N LEU A 192 5.95 9.75 6.22
CA LEU A 192 7.23 9.62 6.92
C LEU A 192 7.02 9.15 8.37
N ILE A 193 6.07 9.77 9.09
CA ILE A 193 5.75 9.38 10.47
C ILE A 193 5.23 7.93 10.52
N CYS A 194 4.36 7.55 9.59
CA CYS A 194 3.87 6.17 9.49
C CYS A 194 4.97 5.17 9.10
N ALA A 195 5.92 5.57 8.24
CA ALA A 195 6.99 4.73 7.72
C ALA A 195 8.08 4.42 8.76
N LEU A 196 8.18 5.18 9.87
CA LEU A 196 9.08 4.85 10.98
C LEU A 196 8.89 3.43 11.53
N ARG A 197 7.71 2.85 11.30
CA ARG A 197 7.36 1.50 11.73
C ARG A 197 7.57 0.42 10.67
N THR A 198 7.87 0.79 9.43
CA THR A 198 7.95 -0.16 8.32
C THR A 198 9.39 -0.56 8.03
N ASN A 199 10.21 0.36 7.53
CA ASN A 199 11.52 0.02 6.99
C ASN A 199 12.43 1.25 6.84
N ILE A 200 13.74 1.09 7.06
CA ILE A 200 14.71 2.21 7.04
C ILE A 200 14.72 2.86 5.67
N ILE A 201 14.65 2.06 4.61
CA ILE A 201 14.67 2.55 3.23
C ILE A 201 13.41 3.35 2.94
N PHE A 202 12.23 2.91 3.39
CA PHE A 202 11.00 3.69 3.25
C PHE A 202 11.08 5.03 4.00
N VAL A 203 11.66 5.05 5.20
CA VAL A 203 11.89 6.30 5.95
C VAL A 203 12.79 7.25 5.17
N ILE A 204 13.92 6.77 4.63
CA ILE A 204 14.85 7.60 3.86
C ILE A 204 14.19 8.10 2.56
N ILE A 205 13.40 7.26 1.89
CA ILE A 205 12.62 7.63 0.69
C ILE A 205 11.65 8.78 1.01
N PHE A 206 10.84 8.66 2.06
CA PHE A 206 9.88 9.70 2.40
C PHE A 206 10.58 10.98 2.89
N LEU A 207 11.68 10.86 3.63
CA LEU A 207 12.48 12.01 4.05
C LEU A 207 13.05 12.77 2.84
N ALA A 208 13.64 12.05 1.88
CA ALA A 208 14.17 12.63 0.65
C ALA A 208 13.07 13.26 -0.20
N LEU A 209 11.87 12.66 -0.25
CA LEU A 209 10.70 13.23 -0.93
C LEU A 209 10.18 14.50 -0.27
N VAL A 210 10.11 14.55 1.07
CA VAL A 210 9.72 15.78 1.80
C VAL A 210 10.69 16.92 1.47
N ILE A 211 11.99 16.64 1.48
CA ILE A 211 13.01 17.61 1.10
C ILE A 211 12.85 18.02 -0.37
N SER A 212 12.67 17.06 -1.28
CA SER A 212 12.54 17.33 -2.72
C SER A 212 11.31 18.20 -3.04
N LEU A 213 10.14 17.84 -2.53
CA LEU A 213 8.89 18.58 -2.74
C LEU A 213 8.90 19.95 -2.05
N GLY A 214 9.53 20.06 -0.88
CA GLY A 214 9.76 21.33 -0.20
C GLY A 214 10.68 22.26 -1.00
N LEU A 215 11.77 21.72 -1.55
CA LEU A 215 12.66 22.48 -2.44
C LEU A 215 11.96 22.85 -3.75
N LEU A 216 11.15 21.96 -4.33
CA LEU A 216 10.38 22.23 -5.55
C LEU A 216 9.35 23.36 -5.32
N THR A 217 8.71 23.40 -4.16
CA THR A 217 7.87 24.53 -3.75
C THR A 217 8.67 25.83 -3.73
N ALA A 218 9.86 25.80 -3.13
CA ALA A 218 10.74 26.95 -3.09
C ALA A 218 11.21 27.40 -4.49
N VAL A 219 11.40 26.47 -5.44
CA VAL A 219 11.71 26.80 -6.85
C VAL A 219 10.60 27.68 -7.43
N HIS A 220 9.35 27.27 -7.31
CA HIS A 220 8.22 28.01 -7.87
C HIS A 220 8.04 29.37 -7.19
N TRP A 221 8.14 29.46 -5.86
CA TRP A 221 8.04 30.75 -5.20
C TRP A 221 9.21 31.70 -5.47
N GLN A 222 10.44 31.18 -5.61
CA GLN A 222 11.58 32.01 -6.00
C GLN A 222 11.49 32.46 -7.47
N ALA A 223 10.94 31.62 -8.34
CA ALA A 223 10.62 32.00 -9.71
C ALA A 223 9.56 33.11 -9.75
N ALA A 224 8.53 33.04 -8.89
CA ALA A 224 7.51 34.09 -8.78
C ALA A 224 8.07 35.45 -8.30
N ILE A 225 9.11 35.45 -7.46
CA ILE A 225 9.79 36.67 -6.99
C ILE A 225 10.78 37.21 -8.05
N GLY A 226 11.05 36.47 -9.13
CA GLY A 226 12.01 36.84 -10.17
C GLY A 226 13.46 36.45 -9.87
N SER A 227 13.70 35.63 -8.83
CA SER A 227 15.04 35.15 -8.47
C SER A 227 15.41 33.88 -9.25
N ALA A 228 15.57 34.02 -10.56
CA ALA A 228 15.77 32.88 -11.48
C ALA A 228 17.04 32.06 -11.17
N LEU A 229 18.14 32.72 -10.76
CA LEU A 229 19.39 32.02 -10.42
C LEU A 229 19.23 31.13 -9.19
N LEU A 230 18.53 31.62 -8.17
CA LEU A 230 18.27 30.85 -6.95
C LEU A 230 17.28 29.72 -7.23
N ALA A 231 16.21 29.99 -7.99
CA ALA A 231 15.26 28.98 -8.43
C ALA A 231 15.95 27.82 -9.18
N ALA A 232 16.87 28.13 -10.11
CA ALA A 232 17.63 27.10 -10.84
C ALA A 232 18.53 26.25 -9.93
N ARG A 233 19.15 26.85 -8.90
CA ARG A 233 19.97 26.09 -7.93
C ARG A 233 19.10 25.20 -7.05
N LEU A 234 17.97 25.72 -6.58
CA LEU A 234 16.99 24.96 -5.80
C LEU A 234 16.38 23.82 -6.61
N GLN A 235 16.17 24.02 -7.92
CA GLN A 235 15.63 22.99 -8.81
C GLN A 235 16.59 21.81 -8.93
N LYS A 236 17.88 22.08 -9.08
CA LYS A 236 18.92 21.04 -9.08
C LYS A 236 18.96 20.28 -7.75
N ALA A 237 18.84 21.00 -6.63
CA ALA A 237 18.81 20.38 -5.30
C ALA A 237 17.55 19.52 -5.10
N ALA A 238 16.38 19.98 -5.56
CA ALA A 238 15.13 19.23 -5.54
C ALA A 238 15.23 17.94 -6.38
N GLY A 239 15.79 18.06 -7.60
CA GLY A 239 16.05 16.93 -8.49
C GLY A 239 17.05 15.93 -7.91
N ALA A 240 18.10 16.40 -7.23
CA ALA A 240 19.06 15.52 -6.57
C ALA A 240 18.42 14.73 -5.39
N ALA A 241 17.57 15.37 -4.59
CA ALA A 241 16.84 14.68 -3.53
C ALA A 241 15.82 13.66 -4.08
N ALA A 242 15.12 14.02 -5.17
CA ALA A 242 14.26 13.08 -5.89
C ALA A 242 15.08 11.90 -6.47
N PHE A 243 16.27 12.16 -7.00
CA PHE A 243 17.14 11.13 -7.55
C PHE A 243 17.59 10.11 -6.49
N VAL A 244 17.99 10.57 -5.30
CA VAL A 244 18.28 9.68 -4.15
C VAL A 244 17.09 8.79 -3.84
N THR A 245 15.88 9.36 -3.83
CA THR A 245 14.64 8.61 -3.66
C THR A 245 14.49 7.52 -4.71
N THR A 246 14.78 7.83 -5.97
CA THR A 246 14.65 6.85 -7.07
C THR A 246 15.68 5.75 -7.00
N ILE A 247 16.94 6.02 -6.61
CA ILE A 247 17.96 4.97 -6.43
C ILE A 247 17.52 3.97 -5.35
N LEU A 248 16.98 4.48 -4.24
CA LEU A 248 16.43 3.63 -3.19
C LEU A 248 15.18 2.87 -3.67
N GLY A 249 14.35 3.50 -4.50
CA GLY A 249 13.24 2.84 -5.20
C GLY A 249 13.71 1.70 -6.10
N TRP A 250 14.76 1.89 -6.89
CA TRP A 250 15.38 0.86 -7.73
C TRP A 250 15.95 -0.29 -6.87
N TYR A 251 16.56 0.03 -5.73
CA TYR A 251 17.04 -0.98 -4.78
C TYR A 251 15.89 -1.81 -4.21
N LEU A 252 14.79 -1.17 -3.77
CA LEU A 252 13.62 -1.87 -3.29
C LEU A 252 12.98 -2.72 -4.40
N LEU A 253 12.88 -2.19 -5.62
CA LEU A 253 12.35 -2.93 -6.75
C LEU A 253 13.18 -4.19 -7.02
N LEU A 254 14.50 -4.08 -7.05
CA LEU A 254 15.40 -5.22 -7.24
C LEU A 254 15.24 -6.24 -6.11
N SER A 255 15.17 -5.80 -4.85
CA SER A 255 14.94 -6.68 -3.70
C SER A 255 13.62 -7.45 -3.81
N GLN A 256 12.53 -6.78 -4.22
CA GLN A 256 11.23 -7.42 -4.42
C GLN A 256 11.22 -8.37 -5.62
N LEU A 257 11.91 -8.04 -6.72
CA LEU A 257 12.04 -8.92 -7.88
C LEU A 257 12.84 -10.18 -7.54
N LEU A 258 13.94 -10.06 -6.79
CA LEU A 258 14.71 -11.22 -6.31
C LEU A 258 13.87 -12.13 -5.41
N ALA A 259 13.06 -11.55 -4.52
CA ALA A 259 12.13 -12.31 -3.70
C ALA A 259 11.03 -13.00 -4.54
N SER A 260 10.58 -12.39 -5.64
CA SER A 260 9.52 -12.96 -6.48
C SER A 260 9.92 -14.22 -7.25
N VAL A 261 11.22 -14.37 -7.54
CA VAL A 261 11.76 -15.52 -8.27
C VAL A 261 12.41 -16.55 -7.32
N ASP A 262 12.15 -16.44 -6.01
CA ASP A 262 12.73 -17.25 -4.95
C ASP A 262 14.27 -17.36 -5.07
N PHE A 263 14.94 -16.25 -5.39
CA PHE A 263 16.39 -16.21 -5.53
C PHE A 263 17.08 -16.42 -4.17
N ALA A 264 18.14 -17.22 -4.12
CA ALA A 264 18.82 -17.59 -2.87
C ALA A 264 19.47 -16.41 -2.11
N PHE A 265 19.61 -15.25 -2.77
CA PHE A 265 20.20 -14.05 -2.21
C PHE A 265 19.13 -12.96 -2.04
N GLN A 266 18.92 -12.51 -0.80
CA GLN A 266 17.96 -11.46 -0.48
C GLN A 266 18.67 -10.21 0.05
N LEU A 267 18.34 -9.07 -0.53
CA LEU A 267 18.96 -7.78 -0.20
C LEU A 267 18.41 -7.25 1.13
N PRO A 268 19.28 -6.80 2.06
CA PRO A 268 18.87 -6.35 3.38
C PRO A 268 18.15 -5.02 3.29
N VAL A 269 16.83 -5.04 3.47
CA VAL A 269 16.01 -3.82 3.46
C VAL A 269 15.99 -3.09 4.80
N GLY A 270 16.48 -3.68 5.90
CA GLY A 270 16.51 -3.02 7.22
C GLY A 270 15.13 -2.81 7.83
N ASP A 271 14.62 -3.84 8.51
CA ASP A 271 13.33 -3.83 9.18
C ASP A 271 13.40 -3.09 10.53
N LEU A 272 12.61 -2.02 10.72
CA LEU A 272 12.50 -1.32 12.02
C LEU A 272 11.31 -1.81 12.86
N SER A 273 10.53 -2.78 12.38
CA SER A 273 9.36 -3.31 13.11
C SER A 273 9.72 -3.76 14.53
N THR A 274 10.96 -4.24 14.73
CA THR A 274 11.50 -4.65 16.05
C THR A 274 11.79 -3.48 16.99
N LEU A 275 12.08 -2.27 16.48
CA LEU A 275 12.40 -1.09 17.27
C LEU A 275 11.12 -0.34 17.72
N PHE A 276 10.06 -0.37 16.90
CA PHE A 276 8.78 0.30 17.18
C PHE A 276 7.62 -0.69 17.31
N ARG A 277 7.53 -1.36 18.46
CA ARG A 277 6.50 -2.36 18.82
C ARG A 277 5.05 -1.92 18.60
N GLY A 278 4.27 -2.80 17.95
CA GLY A 278 2.84 -2.70 17.61
C GLY A 278 1.95 -2.17 18.73
N ARG A 279 0.91 -1.35 18.43
CA ARG A 279 -0.16 -1.12 19.43
C ARG A 279 -0.84 -2.45 19.78
N SER A 280 -1.02 -3.34 18.80
CA SER A 280 -1.54 -4.70 19.01
C SER A 280 -0.59 -5.60 19.81
N GLU A 281 0.73 -5.45 19.65
CA GLU A 281 1.73 -6.18 20.45
C GLU A 281 1.81 -5.64 21.88
N LYS A 282 1.69 -4.32 22.07
CA LYS A 282 1.58 -3.70 23.40
C LYS A 282 0.27 -4.09 24.09
N ALA A 283 -0.84 -4.19 23.35
CA ALA A 283 -2.12 -4.63 23.88
C ALA A 283 -2.12 -6.12 24.25
N GLN A 284 -1.49 -6.98 23.44
CA GLN A 284 -1.31 -8.40 23.79
C GLN A 284 -0.36 -8.58 24.99
N ALA A 285 0.71 -7.80 25.07
CA ALA A 285 1.60 -7.81 26.23
C ALA A 285 0.89 -7.33 27.52
N GLY A 286 -0.02 -6.34 27.42
CA GLY A 286 -0.84 -5.89 28.56
C GLY A 286 -1.82 -6.96 29.03
N ASN A 287 -2.57 -7.58 28.11
CA ASN A 287 -3.55 -8.61 28.45
C ASN A 287 -2.91 -9.90 29.03
N TYR A 288 -1.66 -10.21 28.66
CA TYR A 288 -0.93 -11.35 29.23
C TYR A 288 -0.46 -11.09 30.68
N GLN A 289 -0.27 -9.83 31.06
CA GLN A 289 0.09 -9.45 32.43
C GLN A 289 -1.14 -9.43 33.35
N GLU A 290 -2.31 -9.01 32.85
CA GLU A 290 -3.57 -9.06 33.62
C GLU A 290 -4.09 -10.49 33.80
N GLY A 291 -3.93 -11.38 32.80
CA GLY A 291 -4.37 -12.78 32.90
C GLY A 291 -3.52 -13.66 33.81
N ASN A 292 -2.37 -13.18 34.30
CA ASN A 292 -1.47 -13.92 35.19
C ASN A 292 -1.50 -13.37 36.64
N GLN A 293 -2.44 -12.46 36.94
CA GLN A 293 -2.71 -11.91 38.27
C GLN A 293 -4.11 -12.27 38.81
N VAL A 294 -4.81 -13.23 38.18
CA VAL A 294 -6.09 -13.80 38.64
C VAL A 294 -5.90 -15.30 38.83
#